data_AF-A0A970QNL4-F1
#
_entry.id   AF-A0A970QNL4-F1
#
_cell.length_a   1.000
_cell.length_b   1.000
_cell.length_c   1.000
_cell.angle_alpha   90.00
_cell.angle_beta   90.00
_cell.angle_gamma   90.00
#
_symmetry.space_group_name_H-M   'P 1'
#
loop_
_entity.id
_entity.type
_entity.pdbx_description
1 polymer ?
#
loop_
_entity_poly.entity_id
_entity_poly.type
_entity_poly.pdbx_seq_one_letter_code
_entity_poly.pdbx_strand_id
1 'polypeptide(L)' 'YDVTGKEVMHKVVNQNQASIDVSALHGGIYFMKIYTEKGIIRKKIQISR' A
#
# COMPACT_ATOMS: atom_id res chain seq x y z
N TYR A 1 0.30 -1.55 5.08
CA TYR A 1 0.32 -2.32 6.34
C TYR A 1 0.91 -3.69 6.07
N ASP A 2 1.72 -4.21 6.98
CA ASP A 2 2.12 -5.63 6.94
C ASP A 2 1.03 -6.52 7.53
N VAL A 3 1.26 -7.84 7.59
CA VAL A 3 0.31 -8.83 8.11
C VAL A 3 -0.01 -8.67 9.60
N THR A 4 0.84 -7.98 10.37
CA THR A 4 0.60 -7.69 11.79
C THR A 4 -0.29 -6.47 11.99
N GLY A 5 -0.62 -5.76 10.91
CA GLY A 5 -1.36 -4.50 10.97
C GLY A 5 -0.47 -3.28 11.22
N LYS A 6 0.86 -3.43 11.24
CA LYS A 6 1.78 -2.30 11.36
C LYS A 6 1.79 -1.48 10.08
N GLU A 7 1.73 -0.16 10.22
CA GLU A 7 1.91 0.75 9.09
C GLU A 7 3.39 0.82 8.69
N VAL A 8 3.69 0.50 7.43
CA VAL A 8 5.05 0.47 6.90
C VAL A 8 5.31 1.55 5.85
N MET A 9 4.25 2.17 5.34
CA MET A 9 4.32 3.22 4.32
C MET A 9 3.02 4.03 4.33
N HIS A 10 3.16 5.34 4.24
CA HIS A 10 2.07 6.30 4.06
C HIS A 10 2.44 7.29 2.96
N LYS A 11 1.51 7.57 2.05
CA LYS A 11 1.71 8.54 0.97
C LYS A 11 0.39 9.22 0.64
N VAL A 12 0.42 10.56 0.57
CA VAL A 12 -0.66 11.37 0.03
C VAL A 12 -0.39 11.62 -1.45
N VAL A 13 -1.41 11.46 -2.28
CA VAL A 13 -1.33 11.66 -3.74
C VAL A 13 -2.44 12.62 -4.16
N ASN A 14 -2.13 13.55 -5.04
CA ASN A 14 -3.06 14.56 -5.56
C ASN A 14 -3.43 14.33 -7.03
N GLN A 15 -3.18 13.12 -7.55
CA GLN A 15 -3.35 12.76 -8.95
C GLN A 15 -4.10 11.43 -9.05
N ASN A 16 -4.78 11.19 -10.18
CA ASN A 16 -5.54 9.97 -10.42
C ASN A 16 -4.64 8.74 -10.65
N GLN A 17 -3.36 8.95 -10.91
CA GLN A 17 -2.37 7.88 -11.07
C GLN A 17 -1.16 8.18 -10.20
N ALA A 18 -0.65 7.14 -9.53
CA ALA A 18 0.55 7.23 -8.72
C ALA A 18 1.29 5.90 -8.72
N SER A 19 2.61 5.97 -8.80
CA SER A 19 3.50 4.84 -8.57
C SER A 19 3.96 4.81 -7.12
N ILE A 20 4.07 3.60 -6.58
CA ILE A 20 4.57 3.33 -5.23
C ILE A 20 5.82 2.49 -5.38
N ASP A 21 6.94 3.00 -4.88
CA ASP A 21 8.17 2.23 -4.78
C ASP A 21 8.11 1.31 -3.56
N VAL A 22 8.27 0.01 -3.79
CA VAL A 22 8.24 -1.04 -2.77
C VAL A 22 9.62 -1.66 -2.53
N SER A 23 10.67 -1.08 -3.11
CA SER A 23 12.05 -1.58 -3.05
C SER A 23 12.61 -1.72 -1.62
N ALA A 24 12.13 -0.91 -0.68
CA ALA A 24 12.53 -0.97 0.73
C ALA A 24 11.77 -2.04 1.55
N LEU A 25 10.71 -2.65 0.99
CA LEU A 25 9.90 -3.65 1.69
C LEU A 25 10.47 -5.06 1.49
N HIS A 26 10.49 -5.85 2.56
CA HIS A 26 10.89 -7.26 2.50
C HIS A 26 9.88 -8.09 1.71
N GLY A 27 10.30 -9.29 1.28
CA GLY A 27 9.40 -10.25 0.67
C GLY A 27 8.30 -10.66 1.65
N GLY A 28 7.05 -10.68 1.19
CA GLY A 28 5.91 -10.95 2.06
C GLY A 28 4.59 -10.40 1.55
N ILE A 29 3.58 -10.45 2.42
CA ILE A 29 2.23 -9.98 2.15
C ILE A 29 2.01 -8.63 2.82
N TYR A 30 1.40 -7.71 2.07
CA TYR A 30 1.03 -6.38 2.52
C TYR A 30 -0.41 -6.06 2.14
N PHE A 31 -1.01 -5.19 2.93
CA PHE A 31 -2.34 -4.65 2.69
C PHE A 31 -2.24 -3.13 2.49
N MET A 32 -2.72 -2.67 1.34
CA MET A 32 -2.82 -1.26 0.99
C MET A 32 -4.26 -0.79 1.14
N LYS A 33 -4.45 0.36 1.80
CA LYS A 33 -5.72 1.06 1.88
C LYS A 33 -5.57 2.38 1.13
N ILE A 34 -6.40 2.60 0.12
CA ILE A 34 -6.45 3.85 -0.64
C ILE A 34 -7.72 4.56 -0.19
N TYR A 35 -7.54 5.71 0.45
CA TYR A 35 -8.62 6.57 0.89
C TYR A 35 -8.93 7.56 -0.21
N THR A 36 -10.17 7.56 -0.68
CA THR A 36 -10.69 8.50 -1.67
C THR A 36 -11.96 9.13 -1.11
N GLU A 37 -12.39 10.25 -1.69
CA GLU A 37 -13.66 10.88 -1.32
C GLU A 37 -14.87 9.94 -1.49
N LYS A 38 -14.77 8.99 -2.42
CA LYS A 38 -15.82 8.00 -2.71
C LYS A 38 -15.79 6.78 -1.77
N GLY A 39 -14.78 6.67 -0.91
CA GLY A 39 -14.61 5.57 0.02
C GLY A 39 -13.22 4.95 0.02
N ILE A 40 -13.11 3.75 0.59
CA ILE A 40 -11.84 3.07 0.87
C ILE A 40 -11.69 1.86 -0.05
N ILE A 41 -10.63 1.83 -0.85
CA ILE A 41 -10.23 0.67 -1.65
C ILE A 41 -9.16 -0.11 -0.89
N ARG A 42 -9.31 -1.43 -0.81
CA ARG A 42 -8.35 -2.33 -0.14
C ARG A 42 -7.73 -3.27 -1.16
N LYS A 43 -6.40 -3.39 -1.15
CA LYS A 43 -5.66 -4.32 -2.01
C LYS A 43 -4.67 -5.15 -1.21
N LYS A 44 -4.61 -6.44 -1.50
CA LYS A 44 -3.53 -7.35 -1.05
C LYS A 44 -2.40 -7.30 -2.07
N ILE A 45 -1.18 -7.14 -1.59
CA ILE A 45 0.05 -7.11 -2.40
C ILE A 45 0.95 -8.22 -1.89
N GLN A 46 1.47 -9.04 -2.81
CA GLN A 46 2.50 -10.01 -2.50
C GLN A 46 3.78 -9.56 -3.19
N ILE A 47 4.85 -9.43 -2.41
CA ILE A 47 6.18 -9.15 -2.91
C ILE A 47 6.95 -10.47 -2.86
N SER A 48 7.22 -11.04 -4.02
CA SER A 48 8.18 -12.13 -4.21
C SER A 48 9.51 -11.55 -4.68
N ARG A 49 10.60 -11.92 -4.01
CA ARG A 49 11.96 -11.63 -4.46
C ARG A 49 12.63 -12.94 -4.85
#